data_AF-A0A846TIX0-F1
#
_entry.id   AF-A0A846TIX0-F1
#
_cell.length_a   1.000
_cell.length_b   1.000
_cell.length_c   1.000
_cell.angle_alpha   90.00
_cell.angle_beta   90.00
_cell.angle_gamma   90.00
#
_symmetry.space_group_name_H-M   'P 1'
#
loop_
_entity.id
_entity.type
_entity.pdbx_description
1 polymer ?
#
loop_
_entity_poly.entity_id
_entity_poly.type
_entity_poly.pdbx_seq_one_letter_code
_entity_poly.pdbx_strand_id
1 'polypeptide(L)'
;MITIKIKTPNKIAILLPVPYTILKASSSILASKKFQKQMHKWANQDLEHKPIPAALFNTLLNKQLMNEVIRELGNHKGTVLVDVKLHDGTVVHVKL
;
A
#
# COMPACT_ATOMS: atom_id res chain seq x y z
N MET A 1 -3.56 7.76 -11.83
CA MET A 1 -4.63 7.55 -10.85
C MET A 1 -4.63 6.07 -10.63
N ILE A 2 -4.39 5.62 -9.40
CA ILE A 2 -4.24 4.19 -9.17
C ILE A 2 -5.60 3.54 -9.41
N THR A 3 -5.64 2.53 -10.26
CA THR A 3 -6.82 1.79 -10.63
C THR A 3 -6.65 0.37 -10.15
N ILE A 4 -7.48 -0.02 -9.18
CA ILE A 4 -7.49 -1.37 -8.64
C ILE A 4 -8.70 -2.09 -9.23
N LYS A 5 -8.45 -3.17 -9.97
CA LYS A 5 -9.46 -4.05 -10.54
C LYS A 5 -9.36 -5.40 -9.87
N ILE A 6 -10.42 -5.80 -9.19
CA ILE A 6 -10.56 -7.13 -8.61
C ILE A 6 -11.72 -7.81 -9.32
N LYS A 7 -11.47 -8.98 -9.90
CA LYS A 7 -12.52 -9.80 -10.51
C LYS A 7 -12.56 -11.12 -9.78
N THR A 8 -13.67 -11.44 -9.14
CA THR A 8 -13.88 -12.76 -8.54
C THR A 8 -14.58 -13.69 -9.53
N PRO A 9 -14.43 -15.01 -9.37
CA PRO A 9 -15.12 -16.00 -10.21
C PRO A 9 -16.64 -15.86 -10.15
N ASN A 10 -17.16 -15.43 -8.99
CA ASN A 10 -18.59 -15.25 -8.72
C ASN A 10 -19.14 -13.93 -9.31
N LYS A 11 -18.57 -13.47 -10.43
CA LYS A 11 -18.97 -12.27 -11.21
C LYS A 11 -18.87 -10.93 -10.50
N ILE A 12 -18.25 -10.84 -9.31
CA ILE A 12 -18.05 -9.55 -8.64
C ILE A 12 -16.81 -8.90 -9.22
N ALA A 13 -17.01 -7.80 -9.95
CA ALA A 13 -15.93 -6.96 -10.47
C ALA A 13 -15.90 -5.63 -9.70
N ILE A 14 -14.90 -5.46 -8.84
CA ILE A 14 -14.68 -4.23 -8.08
C ILE A 14 -13.64 -3.40 -8.82
N LEU A 15 -14.01 -2.17 -9.17
CA LEU A 15 -13.12 -1.16 -9.74
C LEU A 15 -13.03 0.00 -8.76
N LEU A 16 -11.89 0.12 -8.09
CA LEU A 16 -11.64 1.23 -7.17
C LEU A 16 -10.58 2.17 -7.75
N PRO A 17 -10.99 3.33 -8.29
CA PRO A 17 -10.05 4.39 -8.64
C PRO A 17 -9.64 5.12 -7.36
N VAL A 18 -8.34 5.14 -7.09
CA VAL A 18 -7.75 5.85 -5.95
C VAL A 18 -6.96 7.05 -6.48
N PRO A 19 -7.49 8.27 -6.30
CA PRO A 19 -6.76 9.50 -6.60
C PRO A 19 -5.50 9.62 -5.73
N TYR A 20 -4.42 10.17 -6.30
CA TYR A 20 -3.18 10.41 -5.56
C TYR A 20 -3.35 11.42 -4.41
N THR A 21 -4.38 12.24 -4.45
CA THR A 21 -4.74 13.13 -3.33
C THR A 21 -5.11 12.34 -2.08
N ILE A 22 -5.80 11.21 -2.22
CA ILE A 22 -6.12 10.31 -1.11
C ILE A 22 -4.85 9.63 -0.59
N LEU A 23 -3.96 9.17 -1.49
CA LEU A 23 -2.65 8.64 -1.08
C LEU A 23 -1.80 9.70 -0.34
N LYS A 24 -1.85 10.96 -0.79
CA LYS A 24 -1.10 12.05 -0.16
C LYS A 24 -1.69 12.43 1.20
N ALA A 25 -3.00 12.34 1.37
CA ALA A 25 -3.64 12.52 2.66
C ALA A 25 -3.29 11.36 3.61
N SER A 26 -3.30 10.12 3.12
CA SER A 26 -2.94 8.95 3.92
C SER A 26 -1.48 8.95 4.35
N SER A 27 -0.56 9.55 3.58
CA SER A 27 0.85 9.69 4.00
C SER A 27 1.01 10.40 5.35
N SER A 28 0.13 11.35 5.66
CA SER A 28 0.14 12.04 6.96
C SER A 28 -0.34 11.14 8.11
N ILE A 29 -1.25 10.21 7.82
CA ILE A 29 -1.74 9.21 8.79
C ILE A 29 -0.65 8.15 9.03
N LEU A 30 -0.02 7.67 7.96
CA LEU A 30 1.02 6.65 8.00
C LEU A 30 2.30 7.16 8.70
N ALA A 31 2.63 8.44 8.53
CA ALA A 31 3.74 9.10 9.23
C ALA A 31 3.46 9.43 10.71
N SER A 32 2.26 9.14 11.22
CA SER A 32 1.93 9.40 12.62
C SER A 32 2.61 8.39 13.54
N LYS A 33 3.10 8.86 14.69
CA LYS A 33 3.72 8.00 15.71
C LYS A 33 2.78 6.89 16.21
N LYS A 34 1.46 7.14 16.23
CA LYS A 34 0.45 6.15 16.62
C LYS A 34 0.39 5.00 15.62
N PHE A 35 0.33 5.33 14.33
CA PHE A 35 0.31 4.33 13.26
C PHE A 35 1.64 3.55 13.21
N GLN A 36 2.77 4.25 13.28
CA GLN A 36 4.10 3.62 13.32
C GLN A 36 4.25 2.64 14.50
N LYS A 37 3.75 3.01 15.69
CA LYS A 37 3.76 2.13 16.87
C LYS A 37 2.85 0.91 16.68
N GLN A 38 1.69 1.08 16.03
CA GLN A 38 0.77 -0.01 15.73
C GLN A 38 1.35 -0.97 14.68
N MET A 39 1.96 -0.44 13.62
CA MET A 39 2.71 -1.22 12.61
C MET A 39 3.87 -1.99 13.24
N HIS A 40 4.66 -1.35 14.10
CA HIS A 40 5.73 -2.03 14.82
C HIS A 40 5.19 -3.16 15.71
N LYS A 41 4.05 -2.95 16.38
CA LYS A 41 3.39 -4.00 17.15
C LYS A 41 2.95 -5.15 16.25
N TRP A 42 2.28 -4.86 15.13
CA TRP A 42 1.82 -5.88 14.17
C TRP A 42 2.96 -6.66 13.53
N ALA A 43 4.01 -5.98 13.08
CA ALA A 43 5.17 -6.62 12.46
C ALA A 43 5.91 -7.54 13.43
N ASN A 44 5.89 -7.24 14.72
CA ASN A 44 6.55 -8.02 15.76
C ASN A 44 5.60 -8.98 16.50
N GLN A 45 4.35 -9.15 16.05
CA GLN A 45 3.41 -10.10 16.66
C GLN A 45 3.80 -11.56 16.36
N ASP A 46 4.26 -11.84 15.14
CA ASP A 46 4.66 -13.20 14.70
C ASP A 46 6.18 -13.40 14.64
N LEU A 47 6.97 -12.34 14.86
CA LEU A 47 8.44 -12.40 14.83
C LEU A 47 8.98 -12.62 16.24
N GLU A 48 8.87 -13.84 16.75
CA GLU A 48 9.42 -14.21 18.07
C GLU A 48 10.96 -14.10 18.13
N HIS A 49 11.66 -14.21 16.99
CA HIS A 49 13.12 -14.40 16.98
C HIS A 49 13.93 -13.24 16.36
N LYS A 50 13.27 -12.23 15.77
CA LYS A 50 13.96 -11.05 15.20
C LYS A 50 13.06 -9.82 15.20
N PRO A 51 13.00 -9.07 16.31
CA PRO A 51 12.17 -7.89 16.38
C PRO A 51 12.68 -6.82 15.40
N ILE A 52 11.79 -6.32 14.55
CA ILE A 52 12.08 -5.20 13.65
C ILE A 52 12.10 -3.93 14.50
N PRO A 53 13.21 -3.17 14.50
CA PRO A 53 13.31 -1.93 15.27
C PRO A 53 12.26 -0.89 14.86
N ALA A 54 11.60 -0.25 15.83
CA ALA A 54 10.67 0.86 15.58
C ALA A 54 11.30 2.01 14.76
N ALA A 55 12.62 2.20 14.88
CA ALA A 55 13.37 3.19 14.11
C ALA A 55 13.26 2.97 12.59
N LEU A 56 13.17 1.72 12.12
CA LEU A 56 13.00 1.44 10.69
C LEU A 56 11.65 1.93 10.17
N PHE A 57 10.58 1.75 10.94
CA PHE A 57 9.26 2.26 10.58
C PHE A 57 9.22 3.78 10.57
N ASN A 58 9.94 4.44 11.48
CA ASN A 58 10.04 5.91 11.49
C ASN A 58 10.75 6.45 10.24
N THR A 59 11.82 5.78 9.82
CA THR A 59 12.58 6.17 8.61
C THR A 59 11.80 5.88 7.34
N LEU A 60 11.18 4.70 7.23
CA LEU A 60 10.45 4.26 6.04
C LEU A 60 9.10 4.97 5.87
N LEU A 61 8.35 5.17 6.96
CA LEU A 61 7.06 5.86 6.94
C LEU A 61 7.23 7.37 7.14
N ASN A 62 8.36 7.94 6.73
CA ASN A 62 8.56 9.38 6.74
C ASN A 62 7.67 10.03 5.68
N LYS A 63 6.95 11.10 6.07
CA LYS A 63 6.07 11.88 5.20
C LYS A 63 6.77 12.37 3.92
N GLN A 64 8.03 12.78 4.00
CA GLN A 64 8.77 13.26 2.84
C GLN A 64 8.99 12.13 1.82
N LEU A 65 9.52 10.99 2.29
CA LEU A 65 9.81 9.83 1.46
C LEU A 65 8.53 9.25 0.86
N MET A 66 7.45 9.20 1.63
CA MET A 66 6.13 8.83 1.14
C MET A 66 5.61 9.77 0.05
N ASN A 67 5.75 11.09 0.22
CA ASN A 67 5.32 12.05 -0.78
C ASN A 67 6.13 11.94 -2.07
N GLU A 68 7.43 11.69 -1.97
CA GLU A 68 8.31 11.44 -3.12
C GLU A 68 7.89 10.16 -3.86
N VAL A 69 7.66 9.06 -3.14
CA VAL A 69 7.14 7.81 -3.72
C VAL A 69 5.80 8.05 -4.40
N ILE A 70 4.85 8.72 -3.76
CA ILE A 70 3.54 9.02 -4.36
C ILE A 70 3.69 9.90 -5.61
N ARG A 71 4.63 10.85 -5.60
CA ARG A 71 4.92 11.71 -6.75
C ARG A 71 5.45 10.89 -7.92
N GLU A 72 6.43 10.01 -7.68
CA GLU A 72 6.97 9.15 -8.73
C GLU A 72 5.93 8.16 -9.26
N LEU A 73 5.12 7.56 -8.39
CA LEU A 73 3.97 6.74 -8.82
C LEU A 73 2.99 7.55 -9.68
N GLY A 74 2.86 8.84 -9.42
CA GLY A 74 2.07 9.78 -10.23
C GLY A 74 2.71 10.15 -11.57
N ASN A 75 4.03 10.05 -11.71
CA ASN A 75 4.76 10.29 -12.95
C ASN A 75 4.69 9.07 -13.88
N HIS A 76 4.69 7.85 -13.31
CA HIS A 76 4.65 6.59 -14.06
C HIS A 76 3.22 6.07 -14.33
N LYS A 77 2.29 6.97 -14.69
CA LYS A 77 0.89 6.62 -14.98
C LYS A 77 0.82 5.54 -16.05
N GLY A 78 -0.05 4.56 -15.86
CA GLY A 78 -0.26 3.47 -16.79
C GLY A 78 0.58 2.21 -16.50
N THR A 79 1.52 2.28 -15.56
CA THR A 79 2.35 1.11 -15.19
C THR A 79 1.50 0.08 -14.44
N VAL A 80 1.58 -1.18 -14.86
CA VAL A 80 0.97 -2.32 -14.15
C VAL A 80 1.89 -2.73 -13.03
N LEU A 81 1.42 -2.63 -11.79
CA LEU A 81 2.19 -3.00 -10.60
C LEU A 81 1.92 -4.44 -10.17
N VAL A 82 0.67 -4.87 -10.32
CA VAL A 82 0.23 -6.21 -9.92
C VAL A 82 -0.71 -6.72 -11.01
N ASP A 83 -0.41 -7.90 -11.52
CA ASP A 83 -1.31 -8.64 -12.41
C ASP A 83 -1.22 -10.11 -12.02
N VAL A 84 -2.11 -10.53 -11.13
CA VAL A 84 -2.09 -11.88 -10.58
C VAL A 84 -3.46 -12.53 -10.66
N LYS A 85 -3.44 -13.83 -10.90
CA LYS A 85 -4.61 -14.71 -10.79
C LYS A 85 -4.36 -15.70 -9.66
N LEU A 86 -5.22 -15.67 -8.66
CA LEU A 86 -5.16 -16.55 -7.50
C LEU A 86 -5.78 -17.93 -7.83
N HIS A 87 -5.46 -18.93 -7.02
CA HIS A 87 -5.93 -20.32 -7.21
C HIS A 87 -7.45 -20.47 -7.11
N ASP A 88 -8.10 -19.57 -6.37
CA ASP A 88 -9.57 -19.48 -6.28
C ASP A 88 -10.20 -18.90 -7.57
N GLY A 89 -9.39 -18.45 -8.54
CA GLY A 89 -9.83 -17.83 -9.79
C GLY A 89 -10.02 -16.31 -9.69
N THR A 90 -9.75 -15.69 -8.54
CA THR A 90 -9.76 -14.24 -8.36
C THR A 90 -8.61 -13.60 -9.12
N VAL A 91 -8.90 -12.56 -9.92
CA VAL A 91 -7.91 -11.77 -10.65
C VAL A 91 -7.77 -10.40 -9.98
N VAL A 92 -6.54 -10.03 -9.66
CA VAL A 92 -6.19 -8.73 -9.10
C VAL A 92 -5.26 -8.02 -10.06
N HIS A 93 -5.70 -6.84 -10.52
CA HIS A 93 -4.97 -6.01 -11.45
C HIS A 93 -4.86 -4.59 -10.87
N VAL A 94 -3.63 -4.16 -10.59
CA VAL A 94 -3.33 -2.82 -10.05
C VAL A 94 -2.50 -2.06 -11.07
N LYS A 95 -3.01 -0.90 -11.47
CA LYS A 95 -2.39 -0.02 -12.48
C LYS A 95 -2.28 1.40 -11.94
N LEU A 96 -1.21 2.12 -12.27
CA LEU A 96 -1.01 3.54 -11.91
C LEU A 96 -1.75 4.52 -12.82
#